data_AF-A0AAV7CSR1-F1
#
_entry.id   AF-A0AAV7CSR1-F1
#
_cell.length_a   1.000
_cell.length_b   1.000
_cell.length_c   1.000
_cell.angle_alpha   90.00
_cell.angle_beta   90.00
_cell.angle_gamma   90.00
#
_symmetry.space_group_name_H-M   'P 1'
#
loop_
_entity.id
_entity.type
_entity.pdbx_description
1 polymer ?
#
loop_
_entity_poly.entity_id
_entity_poly.type
_entity_poly.pdbx_seq_one_letter_code
_entity_poly.pdbx_strand_id
1 'polypeptide(L)'
;MIMSFLLPKLSSKRDVDHAIKTTAEVVLVLRFGRDDDSVCLQLDDILAKTSHDLSKMAAIYIVDVDKVPVYRQYFDISYIPSTVFFFNGQHMKVDYGSPDHTKFVGSFKTKQDFIDLIEVIYRGAMRGKLIVQSPIDPKNIPKYDLLYQGV
;
A
#
# COMPACT_ATOMS: atom_id res chain seq x y z
N MET A 1 27.29 -1.64 -7.24
CA MET A 1 26.40 -1.00 -8.22
C MET A 1 25.03 -0.93 -7.55
N ILE A 2 24.58 0.24 -7.10
CA ILE A 2 23.26 0.37 -6.44
C ILE A 2 22.24 0.47 -7.58
N MET A 3 21.55 -0.62 -7.87
CA MET A 3 20.40 -0.60 -8.78
C MET A 3 19.26 0.13 -8.05
N SER A 4 19.00 1.37 -8.44
CA SER A 4 17.75 2.06 -8.10
C SER A 4 16.64 1.44 -8.96
N PHE A 5 15.97 0.41 -8.44
CA PHE A 5 14.77 -0.10 -9.08
C PHE A 5 13.68 0.96 -8.97
N LEU A 6 13.35 1.58 -10.11
CA LEU A 6 12.22 2.49 -10.19
C LEU A 6 10.95 1.66 -10.08
N LEU A 7 10.09 1.98 -9.10
CA LEU A 7 8.82 1.29 -8.95
C LEU A 7 7.91 1.57 -10.16
N PRO A 8 7.23 0.56 -10.72
CA PRO A 8 6.34 0.75 -11.86
C PRO A 8 5.17 1.67 -11.49
N LYS A 9 4.86 2.60 -12.39
CA LYS A 9 3.79 3.59 -12.21
C LYS A 9 2.54 3.22 -13.01
N LEU A 10 1.38 3.33 -12.39
CA LEU A 10 0.07 3.18 -13.01
C LEU A 10 -0.60 4.55 -13.06
N SER A 11 -1.10 4.95 -14.24
CA SER A 11 -1.63 6.30 -14.48
C SER A 11 -3.02 6.28 -15.12
N SER A 12 -3.69 5.13 -15.15
CA SER A 12 -5.05 5.02 -15.65
C SER A 12 -5.84 3.94 -14.90
N LYS A 13 -7.17 4.06 -14.94
CA LYS A 13 -8.07 3.04 -14.40
C LYS A 13 -7.82 1.67 -15.03
N ARG A 14 -7.51 1.63 -16.33
CA ARG A 14 -7.23 0.40 -17.06
C ARG A 14 -5.97 -0.30 -16.52
N ASP A 15 -4.93 0.46 -16.19
CA ASP A 15 -3.67 -0.10 -15.69
C ASP A 15 -3.87 -0.68 -14.28
N VAL A 16 -4.62 0.02 -13.42
CA VAL A 16 -4.98 -0.47 -12.08
C VAL A 16 -5.85 -1.73 -12.17
N ASP A 17 -6.88 -1.73 -13.02
CA ASP A 17 -7.70 -2.93 -13.27
C ASP A 17 -6.85 -4.10 -13.74
N HIS A 18 -5.91 -3.85 -14.66
CA HIS A 18 -5.04 -4.88 -15.20
C HIS A 18 -4.14 -5.46 -14.12
N ALA A 19 -3.52 -4.61 -13.29
CA ALA A 19 -2.70 -5.05 -12.16
C ALA A 19 -3.50 -5.93 -11.19
N ILE A 20 -4.71 -5.50 -10.81
CA ILE A 20 -5.61 -6.27 -9.92
C ILE A 20 -5.98 -7.64 -10.52
N LYS A 21 -6.27 -7.68 -11.83
CA LYS A 21 -6.69 -8.91 -12.52
C LYS A 21 -5.57 -9.89 -12.80
N THR A 22 -4.35 -9.41 -13.03
CA THR A 22 -3.23 -10.23 -13.52
C THR A 22 -2.21 -10.58 -12.46
N THR A 23 -2.15 -9.84 -11.35
CA THR A 23 -1.28 -10.20 -10.24
C THR A 23 -1.86 -11.40 -9.52
N ALA A 24 -1.16 -12.54 -9.63
CA ALA A 24 -1.56 -13.81 -9.04
C ALA A 24 -0.48 -14.32 -8.07
N GLU A 25 -0.90 -15.03 -7.03
CA GLU A 25 -0.07 -15.74 -6.05
C GLU A 25 0.91 -14.85 -5.24
N VAL A 26 0.79 -13.53 -5.32
CA VAL A 26 1.55 -12.54 -4.54
C VAL A 26 0.64 -11.38 -4.13
N VAL A 27 1.02 -10.65 -3.09
CA VAL A 27 0.32 -9.44 -2.63
C VAL A 27 0.57 -8.31 -3.63
N LEU A 28 -0.48 -7.85 -4.30
CA LEU A 28 -0.43 -6.59 -5.04
C LEU A 28 -0.50 -5.43 -4.06
N VAL A 29 0.51 -4.57 -4.08
CA VAL A 29 0.63 -3.36 -3.26
C VAL A 29 0.43 -2.14 -4.17
N LEU A 30 -0.60 -1.34 -3.91
CA LEU A 30 -0.92 -0.13 -4.66
C LEU A 30 -0.75 1.09 -3.75
N ARG A 31 0.34 1.86 -3.97
CA ARG A 31 0.58 3.14 -3.28
C ARG A 31 -0.08 4.26 -4.06
N PHE A 32 -1.21 4.78 -3.57
CA PHE A 32 -1.86 5.96 -4.12
C PHE A 32 -1.24 7.24 -3.55
N GLY A 33 -0.79 8.14 -4.41
CA GLY A 33 -0.26 9.43 -3.99
C GLY A 33 0.21 10.30 -5.14
N ARG A 34 1.09 11.25 -4.85
CA ARG A 34 1.72 12.15 -5.82
C ARG A 34 3.24 12.03 -5.72
N ASP A 35 3.92 12.27 -6.83
CA ASP A 35 5.39 12.16 -6.89
C ASP A 35 6.11 13.34 -6.22
N ASP A 36 5.43 14.47 -6.06
CA ASP A 36 5.93 15.69 -5.43
C ASP A 36 5.56 15.81 -3.95
N ASP A 37 4.81 14.84 -3.40
CA ASP A 37 4.47 14.79 -1.98
C ASP A 37 5.62 14.18 -1.16
N SER A 38 6.04 14.91 -0.12
CA SER A 38 7.19 14.52 0.71
C SER A 38 6.99 13.19 1.45
N VAL A 39 5.78 12.87 1.87
CA VAL A 39 5.48 11.61 2.59
C VAL A 39 5.40 10.45 1.61
N CYS A 40 4.89 10.67 0.40
CA CYS A 40 4.95 9.71 -0.71
C CYS A 40 6.39 9.37 -1.06
N LEU A 41 7.28 10.37 -1.17
CA LEU A 41 8.71 10.13 -1.44
C LEU A 41 9.40 9.31 -0.33
N GLN A 42 9.06 9.56 0.94
CA GLN A 42 9.57 8.76 2.06
C GLN A 42 9.10 7.30 1.97
N LEU A 43 7.82 7.09 1.66
CA LEU A 43 7.28 5.75 1.49
C LEU A 43 7.90 5.05 0.28
N ASP A 44 8.05 5.73 -0.85
CA ASP A 44 8.63 5.18 -2.08
C ASP A 44 10.06 4.69 -1.88
N ASP A 45 10.88 5.39 -1.08
CA ASP A 45 12.23 4.94 -0.73
C ASP A 45 12.20 3.61 0.03
N ILE A 46 11.27 3.44 0.97
CA ILE A 46 11.06 2.17 1.70
C ILE A 46 10.62 1.06 0.74
N LEU A 47 9.60 1.33 -0.07
CA LEU A 47 9.06 0.39 -1.05
C LEU A 47 10.13 -0.06 -2.05
N ALA A 48 10.91 0.88 -2.59
CA ALA A 48 11.98 0.58 -3.55
C ALA A 48 13.09 -0.26 -2.91
N LYS A 49 13.53 0.09 -1.70
CA LYS A 49 14.60 -0.63 -0.97
C LYS A 49 14.21 -2.04 -0.54
N THR A 50 12.92 -2.33 -0.40
CA THR A 50 12.40 -3.65 0.03
C THR A 50 11.87 -4.49 -1.14
N SER A 51 11.69 -3.89 -2.32
CA SER A 51 11.07 -4.52 -3.49
C SER A 51 11.73 -5.82 -3.93
N HIS A 52 13.06 -5.87 -3.90
CA HIS A 52 13.82 -7.07 -4.23
C HIS A 52 13.58 -8.20 -3.22
N ASP A 53 13.67 -7.89 -1.93
CA ASP A 53 13.53 -8.89 -0.85
C ASP A 53 12.11 -9.43 -0.75
N LEU A 54 11.12 -8.60 -1.11
CA LEU A 54 9.70 -8.95 -1.14
C LEU A 54 9.22 -9.52 -2.48
N SER A 55 10.07 -9.62 -3.50
CA SER A 55 9.66 -10.00 -4.87
C SER A 55 8.95 -11.35 -4.99
N LYS A 56 9.15 -12.26 -4.03
CA LYS A 56 8.46 -13.56 -3.95
C LYS A 56 7.10 -13.51 -3.25
N MET A 57 6.79 -12.40 -2.57
CA MET A 57 5.57 -12.22 -1.77
C MET A 57 4.72 -11.05 -2.24
N ALA A 58 5.30 -10.07 -2.95
CA ALA A 58 4.58 -8.87 -3.36
C ALA A 58 5.02 -8.31 -4.72
N ALA A 59 4.06 -7.71 -5.41
CA ALA A 59 4.27 -6.84 -6.56
C ALA A 59 3.85 -5.41 -6.18
N ILE A 60 4.78 -4.45 -6.28
CA ILE A 60 4.59 -3.10 -5.77
C ILE A 60 4.45 -2.10 -6.92
N TYR A 61 3.37 -1.31 -6.89
CA TYR A 61 3.11 -0.26 -7.87
C TYR A 61 2.82 1.08 -7.21
N ILE A 62 3.28 2.14 -7.86
CA ILE A 62 2.90 3.51 -7.56
C ILE A 62 1.69 3.89 -8.42
N VAL A 63 0.70 4.52 -7.82
CA VAL A 63 -0.50 4.99 -8.51
C VAL A 63 -0.63 6.50 -8.33
N ASP A 64 -0.69 7.22 -9.45
CA ASP A 64 -0.97 8.66 -9.47
C ASP A 64 -2.44 8.90 -9.14
N VAL A 65 -2.71 9.36 -7.92
CA VAL A 65 -4.07 9.45 -7.35
C VAL A 65 -4.97 10.40 -8.14
N ASP A 66 -4.42 11.42 -8.80
CA ASP A 66 -5.20 12.42 -9.53
C ASP A 66 -5.59 11.92 -10.93
N LYS A 67 -4.85 10.95 -11.48
CA LYS A 67 -5.16 10.32 -12.78
C LYS A 67 -6.14 9.15 -12.68
N VAL A 68 -6.43 8.65 -11.48
CA VAL A 68 -7.38 7.54 -11.27
C VAL A 68 -8.53 7.90 -10.32
N PRO A 69 -9.34 8.93 -10.64
CA PRO A 69 -10.38 9.43 -9.74
C PRO A 69 -11.40 8.37 -9.31
N VAL A 70 -11.67 7.37 -10.17
CA VAL A 70 -12.57 6.24 -9.86
C VAL A 70 -12.08 5.46 -8.63
N TYR A 71 -10.78 5.15 -8.57
CA TYR A 71 -10.20 4.42 -7.43
C TYR A 71 -9.98 5.31 -6.22
N ARG A 72 -9.64 6.58 -6.43
CA ARG A 72 -9.60 7.59 -5.36
C ARG A 72 -10.95 7.66 -4.63
N GLN A 73 -12.04 7.73 -5.39
CA GLN A 73 -13.40 7.77 -4.83
C GLN A 73 -13.80 6.43 -4.21
N TYR A 74 -13.50 5.32 -4.88
CA TYR A 74 -13.87 3.98 -4.39
C TYR A 74 -13.23 3.65 -3.03
N PHE A 75 -11.96 4.02 -2.83
CA PHE A 75 -11.25 3.78 -1.57
C PHE A 75 -11.33 4.93 -0.57
N ASP A 76 -12.09 5.98 -0.89
CA ASP A 76 -12.19 7.20 -0.10
C ASP A 76 -10.79 7.73 0.31
N ILE A 77 -9.93 7.94 -0.69
CA ILE A 77 -8.56 8.44 -0.47
C ILE A 77 -8.64 9.95 -0.24
N SER A 78 -8.75 10.31 1.04
CA SER A 78 -8.70 11.69 1.53
C SER A 78 -7.28 12.14 1.91
N TYR A 79 -6.40 11.20 2.27
CA TYR A 79 -5.02 11.46 2.68
C TYR A 79 -4.04 10.63 1.85
N ILE A 80 -2.90 11.24 1.49
CA ILE A 80 -1.83 10.57 0.75
C ILE A 80 -0.52 10.55 1.58
N PRO A 81 0.31 9.51 1.42
CA PRO A 81 0.04 8.29 0.65
C PRO A 81 -1.03 7.41 1.31
N SER A 82 -1.79 6.68 0.49
CA SER A 82 -2.69 5.62 0.93
C SER A 82 -2.32 4.33 0.20
N THR A 83 -2.06 3.26 0.93
CA THR A 83 -1.63 1.97 0.37
C THR A 83 -2.75 0.93 0.49
N VAL A 84 -3.12 0.32 -0.62
CA VAL A 84 -4.16 -0.73 -0.69
C VAL A 84 -3.53 -2.06 -1.13
N PHE A 85 -4.04 -3.15 -0.59
CA PHE A 85 -3.50 -4.50 -0.80
C PHE A 85 -4.52 -5.40 -1.50
N PHE A 86 -4.06 -6.19 -2.46
CA PHE A 86 -4.86 -7.24 -3.09
C PHE A 86 -4.12 -8.55 -3.12
N PHE A 87 -4.86 -9.66 -3.18
CA PHE A 87 -4.31 -10.99 -3.44
C PHE A 87 -5.29 -11.75 -4.33
N ASN A 88 -4.84 -12.23 -5.50
CA ASN A 88 -5.70 -12.91 -6.48
C ASN A 88 -6.99 -12.14 -6.80
N GLY A 89 -6.87 -10.82 -7.00
CA GLY A 89 -7.99 -9.92 -7.29
C GLY A 89 -8.90 -9.60 -6.09
N GLN A 90 -8.67 -10.19 -4.91
CA GLN A 90 -9.44 -9.92 -3.70
C GLN A 90 -8.77 -8.83 -2.87
N HIS A 91 -9.56 -7.86 -2.41
CA HIS A 91 -9.09 -6.77 -1.56
C HIS A 91 -8.75 -7.30 -0.16
N MET A 92 -7.48 -7.18 0.22
CA MET A 92 -6.97 -7.59 1.52
C MET A 92 -7.10 -6.45 2.52
N LYS A 93 -7.92 -6.64 3.56
CA LYS A 93 -8.07 -5.70 4.66
C LYS A 93 -7.04 -5.97 5.75
N VAL A 94 -6.67 -4.95 6.49
CA VAL A 94 -5.74 -5.07 7.60
C VAL A 94 -6.25 -4.29 8.80
N ASP A 95 -6.35 -4.96 9.94
CA ASP A 95 -6.66 -4.33 11.22
C ASP A 95 -5.37 -3.77 11.82
N TYR A 96 -5.29 -2.43 11.86
CA TYR A 96 -4.21 -1.64 12.46
C TYR A 96 -4.58 -1.11 13.86
N GLY A 97 -5.74 -1.48 14.40
CA GLY A 97 -6.37 -0.85 15.56
C GLY A 97 -7.13 0.45 15.24
N SER A 98 -7.20 0.84 13.96
CA SER A 98 -8.01 1.97 13.46
C SER A 98 -9.38 1.50 12.95
N PRO A 99 -10.42 2.36 12.90
CA PRO A 99 -11.73 1.97 12.37
C PRO A 99 -11.73 1.61 10.87
N ASP A 100 -10.81 2.18 10.10
CA ASP A 100 -10.62 1.86 8.69
C ASP A 100 -9.57 0.76 8.52
N HIS A 101 -9.97 -0.37 7.92
CA HIS A 101 -9.13 -1.51 7.60
C HIS A 101 -8.86 -1.66 6.10
N THR A 102 -9.36 -0.75 5.28
CA THR A 102 -9.37 -0.86 3.81
C THR A 102 -8.07 -0.39 3.16
N LYS A 103 -7.33 0.48 3.85
CA LYS A 103 -6.09 1.09 3.38
C LYS A 103 -5.17 1.38 4.55
N PHE A 104 -3.86 1.35 4.30
CA PHE A 104 -2.87 1.91 5.20
C PHE A 104 -2.62 3.37 4.81
N VAL A 105 -2.84 4.31 5.73
CA VAL A 105 -2.61 5.74 5.48
C VAL A 105 -1.24 6.12 6.04
N GLY A 106 -0.44 6.82 5.22
CA GLY A 106 0.87 7.33 5.60
C GLY A 106 2.05 6.46 5.19
N SER A 107 3.20 6.75 5.80
CA SER A 107 4.47 6.05 5.55
C SER A 107 4.82 5.11 6.71
N PHE A 108 5.59 4.06 6.40
CA PHE A 108 6.14 3.17 7.42
C PHE A 108 7.31 3.84 8.14
N LYS A 109 7.45 3.57 9.44
CA LYS A 109 8.58 4.09 10.22
C LYS A 109 9.90 3.44 9.80
N THR A 110 9.87 2.14 9.50
CA THR A 110 11.05 1.37 9.09
C THR A 110 10.75 0.47 7.90
N LYS A 111 11.80 0.03 7.21
CA LYS A 111 11.70 -1.00 6.17
C LYS A 111 11.16 -2.33 6.71
N GLN A 112 11.52 -2.67 7.96
CA GLN A 112 11.10 -3.92 8.56
C GLN A 112 9.60 -3.93 8.85
N ASP A 113 9.02 -2.80 9.30
CA ASP A 113 7.56 -2.69 9.50
C ASP A 113 6.79 -3.00 8.21
N PHE A 114 7.29 -2.55 7.05
CA PHE A 114 6.68 -2.87 5.76
C PHE A 114 6.86 -4.34 5.37
N ILE A 115 8.06 -4.91 5.56
CA ILE A 115 8.33 -6.32 5.27
C ILE A 115 7.43 -7.24 6.10
N ASP A 116 7.35 -6.99 7.42
CA ASP A 116 6.56 -7.78 8.35
C ASP A 116 5.08 -7.74 7.98
N LEU A 117 4.57 -6.55 7.64
CA LEU A 117 3.18 -6.39 7.19
C LEU A 117 2.90 -7.22 5.92
N ILE A 118 3.77 -7.14 4.91
CA ILE A 118 3.60 -7.91 3.67
C ILE A 118 3.64 -9.41 3.94
N GLU A 119 4.53 -9.88 4.82
CA GLU A 119 4.58 -11.30 5.20
C GLU A 119 3.27 -11.76 5.85
N VAL A 120 2.71 -10.96 6.76
CA VAL A 120 1.42 -11.28 7.42
C VAL A 120 0.26 -11.29 6.43
N ILE A 121 0.19 -10.31 5.53
CA ILE A 121 -0.84 -10.28 4.47
C ILE A 121 -0.71 -11.50 3.57
N TYR A 122 0.50 -11.79 3.08
CA TYR A 122 0.78 -12.92 2.19
C TYR A 122 0.38 -14.25 2.83
N ARG A 123 0.87 -14.52 4.06
CA ARG A 123 0.54 -15.76 4.79
C ARG A 123 -0.94 -15.88 5.11
N GLY A 124 -1.61 -14.75 5.41
CA GLY A 124 -3.05 -14.70 5.63
C GLY A 124 -3.84 -15.04 4.37
N ALA A 125 -3.49 -14.41 3.25
CA ALA A 125 -4.14 -14.62 1.96
C ALA A 125 -3.94 -16.04 1.43
N MET A 126 -2.74 -16.61 1.57
CA MET A 126 -2.44 -18.02 1.26
C MET A 126 -3.29 -19.02 2.07
N ARG A 127 -3.86 -18.59 3.20
CA ARG A 127 -4.79 -19.36 4.04
C ARG A 127 -6.26 -18.99 3.81
N GLY A 128 -6.57 -18.22 2.77
CA GLY A 128 -7.92 -17.80 2.41
C GLY A 128 -8.52 -16.71 3.30
N LYS A 129 -7.71 -16.00 4.09
CA LYS A 129 -8.20 -14.85 4.86
C LYS A 129 -8.38 -13.64 3.96
N LEU A 130 -9.42 -12.84 4.22
CA LEU A 130 -9.64 -11.51 3.59
C LEU A 130 -9.25 -10.34 4.50
N ILE A 131 -8.98 -10.63 5.78
CA ILE A 131 -8.54 -9.67 6.77
C ILE A 131 -7.46 -10.29 7.66
N VAL A 132 -6.43 -9.50 7.96
CA VAL A 132 -5.34 -9.87 8.87
C VAL A 132 -5.13 -8.78 9.91
N GLN A 133 -4.54 -9.13 11.05
CA GLN A 133 -4.12 -8.16 12.05
C GLN A 133 -2.68 -7.72 11.75
N SER A 134 -2.42 -6.42 11.79
CA SER A 134 -1.09 -5.86 11.56
C SER A 134 -0.09 -6.37 12.61
N PRO A 135 1.15 -6.75 12.21
CA PRO A 135 2.22 -7.08 13.15
C PRO A 135 2.97 -5.85 13.68
N ILE A 136 2.73 -4.68 13.08
CA ILE A 136 3.48 -3.44 13.37
C ILE A 136 3.15 -2.98 14.80
N ASP A 137 4.17 -2.56 15.57
CA ASP A 137 3.96 -1.93 16.88
C ASP A 137 2.99 -0.74 16.71
N PRO A 138 1.87 -0.68 17.46
CA PRO A 138 0.91 0.43 17.37
C PRO A 138 1.54 1.83 17.55
N LYS A 139 2.71 1.94 18.19
CA LYS A 139 3.47 3.20 18.31
C LYS A 139 4.14 3.65 17.01
N ASN A 140 4.36 2.72 16.08
CA ASN A 140 4.95 2.96 14.77
C ASN A 140 3.89 3.20 13.69
N ILE A 141 2.61 2.93 13.98
CA ILE A 141 1.50 3.21 13.09
C ILE A 141 1.26 4.73 13.08
N PRO A 142 1.27 5.40 11.91
CA PRO A 142 0.97 6.81 11.81
C PRO A 142 -0.39 7.13 12.44
N LYS A 143 -0.39 8.06 13.40
CA LYS A 143 -1.61 8.60 13.99
C LYS A 143 -1.95 9.88 13.25
N TYR A 144 -2.80 9.77 12.25
CA TYR A 144 -3.43 10.95 11.68
C TYR A 144 -4.55 11.35 12.63
N ASP A 145 -4.36 12.46 13.35
CA ASP A 145 -5.47 13.11 14.01
C ASP A 145 -6.44 13.51 12.89
N LEU A 146 -7.64 12.91 12.88
CA LEU A 146 -8.76 13.32 12.02
C LEU A 146 -9.29 14.74 12.40
N LEU A 147 -8.47 15.54 13.07
CA LEU A 147 -8.73 16.89 13.55
C LEU A 147 -7.94 17.90 12.70
N TYR A 148 -8.33 18.07 11.45
CA TYR A 148 -8.29 19.38 10.82
C TYR A 148 -9.71 19.76 10.43
N GLN A 149 -10.49 20.19 11.42
CA GLN A 149 -11.47 21.24 11.20
C GLN A 149 -10.71 22.57 11.20
N GLY A 150 -10.65 23.23 10.04
CA GLY A 150 -10.17 24.62 9.89
C GLY A 150 -8.74 24.71 9.33
N VAL A 151 -8.59 25.15 8.08
CA VAL A 151 -8.76 26.54 7.62
C VAL A 151 -9.46 26.54 6.26
#